data_AF-A0A3N9N0D4-F1
#
_entry.id   AF-A0A3N9N0D4-F1
#
_cell.length_a   1.000
_cell.length_b   1.000
_cell.length_c   1.000
_cell.angle_alpha   90.00
_cell.angle_beta   90.00
_cell.angle_gamma   90.00
#
_symmetry.space_group_name_H-M   'P 1'
#
loop_
_entity.id
_entity.type
_entity.pdbx_description
1 polymer ?
#
loop_
_entity_poly.entity_id
_entity_poly.type
_entity_poly.pdbx_seq_one_letter_code
_entity_poly.pdbx_strand_id
1 'polypeptide(L)'
;MKRHMTGFVLSVFLLMTVVGFAEPIHTTYIWHLEQPIYWPDATSYGAGYETAWESINRGGAHPENDVASIFSIADRVAAYQYRPRDAISQMTGNDAGAQVTYSGGLIRNVYSLGEHGSLGYSSSWNSAFQTARGWTTSGGRPRLEMTIIPYHHSLAPLVDREVLKKDIQIYQSVYGSVWGSTPAQSTGFFPAELAFSERIIPVLAECGITWSFVPSNHVSRCCENFPLVLGTGGENCDPPNKADQINPSSAHWFSLTIDRGCTPTDAVPFGFQPHY
;
A
#
# COMPACT_ATOMS: atom_id res chain seq x y z
N MET A 1 28.59 -11.62 80.51
CA MET A 1 28.73 -12.42 79.27
C MET A 1 27.41 -12.40 78.51
N LYS A 2 27.26 -11.52 77.51
CA LYS A 2 26.15 -11.56 76.55
C LYS A 2 26.79 -11.72 75.16
N ARG A 3 26.59 -12.89 74.55
CA ARG A 3 27.04 -13.20 73.18
C ARG A 3 26.03 -12.58 72.21
N HIS A 4 26.48 -11.69 71.34
CA HIS A 4 25.70 -11.26 70.18
C HIS A 4 25.84 -12.31 69.08
N MET A 5 24.69 -12.86 68.66
CA MET A 5 24.55 -13.77 67.54
C MET A 5 24.31 -12.92 66.29
N THR A 6 25.29 -12.83 65.41
CA THR A 6 25.16 -12.14 64.12
C THR A 6 24.60 -13.13 63.12
N GLY A 7 23.31 -13.01 62.78
CA GLY A 7 22.66 -13.83 61.76
C GLY A 7 23.09 -13.39 60.37
N PHE A 8 23.62 -14.32 59.58
CA PHE A 8 23.95 -14.11 58.17
C PHE A 8 22.68 -14.37 57.34
N VAL A 9 22.09 -13.33 56.75
CA VAL A 9 20.96 -13.47 55.82
C VAL A 9 21.54 -13.79 54.44
N LEU A 10 21.34 -15.03 53.99
CA LEU A 10 21.69 -15.47 52.65
C LEU A 10 20.58 -15.03 51.68
N SER A 11 20.78 -13.93 50.96
CA SER A 11 19.86 -13.52 49.88
C SER A 11 20.07 -14.42 48.66
N VAL A 12 19.10 -15.31 48.42
CA VAL A 12 19.03 -16.12 47.19
C VAL A 12 18.52 -15.23 46.07
N PHE A 13 19.39 -14.85 45.13
CA PHE A 13 18.97 -14.24 43.87
C PHE A 13 18.37 -15.32 42.97
N LEU A 14 17.05 -15.27 42.79
CA LEU A 14 16.34 -16.09 41.81
C LEU A 14 16.66 -15.55 40.41
N LEU A 15 17.52 -16.24 39.65
CA LEU A 15 17.67 -15.98 38.22
C LEU A 15 16.36 -16.38 37.52
N MET A 16 15.51 -15.40 37.19
CA MET A 16 14.45 -15.62 36.22
C MET A 16 15.09 -15.72 34.83
N THR A 17 15.15 -16.93 34.28
CA THR A 17 15.40 -17.12 32.86
C THR A 17 14.19 -16.60 32.09
N VAL A 18 14.34 -15.42 31.48
CA VAL A 18 13.40 -14.92 30.48
C VAL A 18 13.52 -15.84 29.26
N VAL A 19 12.60 -16.77 29.13
CA VAL A 19 12.44 -17.54 27.90
C VAL A 19 11.79 -16.57 26.90
N GLY A 20 12.60 -15.98 26.03
CA GLY A 20 12.09 -15.19 24.90
C GLY A 20 11.35 -16.13 23.95
N PHE A 21 10.05 -15.97 23.82
CA PHE A 21 9.31 -16.56 22.70
C PHE A 21 9.71 -15.83 21.43
N ALA A 22 9.85 -16.56 20.32
CA ALA A 22 10.00 -15.93 19.02
C ALA A 22 8.72 -15.17 18.70
N GLU A 23 8.82 -13.86 18.50
CA GLU A 23 7.70 -13.04 18.04
C GLU A 23 7.26 -13.53 16.65
N PRO A 24 5.94 -13.68 16.39
CA PRO A 24 5.45 -14.03 15.07
C PRO A 24 5.91 -12.99 14.03
N ILE A 25 6.52 -13.47 12.93
CA ILE A 25 6.80 -12.60 11.79
C ILE A 25 5.50 -12.48 10.98
N HIS A 26 4.95 -11.28 10.94
CA HIS A 26 3.84 -10.95 10.06
C HIS A 26 4.39 -10.37 8.76
N THR A 27 4.21 -11.09 7.66
CA THR A 27 4.44 -10.55 6.32
C THR A 27 3.13 -10.03 5.78
N THR A 28 3.17 -8.83 5.22
CA THR A 28 2.05 -8.25 4.46
C THR A 28 2.52 -7.94 3.05
N TYR A 29 1.59 -7.90 2.11
CA TYR A 29 1.88 -7.51 0.74
C TYR A 29 0.65 -6.81 0.18
N ILE A 30 0.92 -5.98 -0.82
CA ILE A 30 -0.07 -5.13 -1.43
C ILE A 30 -0.10 -5.39 -2.93
N TRP A 31 -1.31 -5.51 -3.50
CA TRP A 31 -1.46 -5.33 -4.93
C TRP A 31 -1.72 -3.86 -5.25
N HIS A 32 -0.82 -3.28 -6.03
CA HIS A 32 -0.99 -1.95 -6.55
C HIS A 32 -1.58 -2.00 -7.96
N LEU A 33 -2.87 -1.67 -8.09
CA LEU A 33 -3.61 -1.73 -9.35
C LEU A 33 -3.97 -0.30 -9.80
N GLU A 34 -3.34 0.13 -10.88
CA GLU A 34 -3.51 1.44 -11.48
C GLU A 34 -3.65 1.30 -12.99
N GLN A 35 -4.51 2.11 -13.61
CA GLN A 35 -4.43 2.44 -15.04
C GLN A 35 -4.76 3.93 -15.21
N PRO A 36 -3.99 4.66 -16.04
CA PRO A 36 -4.17 6.09 -16.17
C PRO A 36 -5.51 6.43 -16.82
N ILE A 37 -5.87 7.71 -16.76
CA ILE A 37 -6.76 8.28 -17.77
C ILE A 37 -6.00 8.20 -19.08
N TYR A 38 -6.50 7.37 -20.01
CA TYR A 38 -5.92 7.31 -21.35
C TYR A 38 -6.14 8.66 -22.01
N TRP A 39 -7.39 8.99 -22.33
CA TRP A 39 -7.71 10.21 -23.05
C TRP A 39 -8.57 11.15 -22.18
N PRO A 40 -8.19 12.43 -22.05
CA PRO A 40 -8.92 13.40 -21.22
C PRO A 40 -10.17 13.96 -21.92
N ASP A 41 -10.68 13.29 -22.96
CA ASP A 41 -11.91 13.68 -23.63
C ASP A 41 -13.13 13.39 -22.74
N ALA A 42 -14.21 14.14 -22.94
CA ALA A 42 -15.43 13.94 -22.19
C ALA A 42 -16.05 12.58 -22.53
N THR A 43 -16.49 11.85 -21.50
CA THR A 43 -17.29 10.64 -21.71
C THR A 43 -18.62 10.97 -22.40
N SER A 44 -19.07 10.08 -23.27
CA SER A 44 -20.42 10.07 -23.84
C SER A 44 -21.48 9.59 -22.84
N TYR A 45 -21.09 9.00 -21.70
CA TYR A 45 -21.97 8.43 -20.68
C TYR A 45 -22.17 9.34 -19.45
N GLY A 46 -22.35 10.64 -19.68
CA GLY A 46 -22.64 11.61 -18.62
C GLY A 46 -21.42 12.45 -18.24
N ALA A 47 -21.06 12.46 -16.95
CA ALA A 47 -19.97 13.31 -16.44
C ALA A 47 -18.66 12.53 -16.25
N GLY A 48 -17.56 13.14 -16.67
CA GLY A 48 -16.20 12.63 -16.48
C GLY A 48 -15.44 12.50 -17.79
N TYR A 49 -14.43 11.63 -17.78
CA TYR A 49 -13.52 11.40 -18.90
C TYR A 49 -13.80 10.07 -19.59
N GLU A 50 -13.34 9.97 -20.82
CA GLU A 50 -13.43 8.80 -21.69
C GLU A 50 -12.92 7.53 -20.99
N THR A 51 -13.74 6.48 -21.08
CA THR A 51 -13.45 5.17 -20.48
C THR A 51 -12.77 4.22 -21.48
N ALA A 52 -12.18 3.13 -20.97
CA ALA A 52 -11.57 2.10 -21.81
C ALA A 52 -12.52 1.54 -22.89
N TRP A 53 -13.80 1.30 -22.55
CA TRP A 53 -14.79 0.85 -23.53
C TRP A 53 -14.97 1.87 -24.67
N GLU A 54 -15.08 3.15 -24.34
CA GLU A 54 -15.22 4.21 -25.33
C GLU A 54 -13.96 4.31 -26.20
N SER A 55 -12.77 4.29 -25.59
CA SER A 55 -11.50 4.36 -26.33
C SER A 55 -11.31 3.21 -27.31
N ILE A 56 -11.77 2.01 -26.98
CA ILE A 56 -11.70 0.83 -27.85
C ILE A 56 -12.67 0.97 -29.05
N ASN A 57 -13.84 1.59 -28.85
CA ASN A 57 -14.91 1.61 -29.86
C ASN A 57 -15.01 2.91 -30.67
N ARG A 58 -14.39 4.01 -30.22
CA ARG A 58 -14.49 5.32 -30.86
C ARG A 58 -13.94 5.34 -32.29
N GLY A 59 -12.94 4.51 -32.57
CA GLY A 59 -12.16 4.58 -33.82
C GLY A 59 -11.37 5.91 -33.93
N GLY A 60 -10.48 6.00 -34.92
CA GLY A 60 -9.64 7.20 -35.13
C GLY A 60 -8.26 7.12 -34.47
N ALA A 61 -7.47 8.18 -34.64
CA ALA A 61 -6.08 8.22 -34.18
C ALA A 61 -6.00 8.67 -32.72
N HIS A 62 -6.08 7.72 -31.79
CA HIS A 62 -5.52 7.91 -30.46
C HIS A 62 -3.99 7.73 -30.51
N PRO A 63 -3.19 8.47 -29.72
CA PRO A 63 -1.75 8.25 -29.64
C PRO A 63 -1.44 6.84 -29.13
N GLU A 64 -0.50 6.14 -29.79
CA GLU A 64 0.30 4.92 -29.49
C GLU A 64 -0.24 3.77 -28.59
N ASN A 65 -1.14 3.98 -27.63
CA ASN A 65 -1.61 2.95 -26.71
C ASN A 65 -2.78 2.16 -27.29
N ASP A 66 -2.55 0.88 -27.55
CA ASP A 66 -3.63 -0.09 -27.82
C ASP A 66 -4.30 -0.50 -26.50
N VAL A 67 -5.33 0.27 -26.12
CA VAL A 67 -6.15 0.02 -24.92
C VAL A 67 -6.74 -1.39 -24.91
N ALA A 68 -7.14 -1.93 -26.06
CA ALA A 68 -7.67 -3.28 -26.12
C ALA A 68 -6.61 -4.32 -25.72
N SER A 69 -5.39 -4.21 -26.28
CA SER A 69 -4.27 -5.10 -25.92
C SER A 69 -3.91 -5.02 -24.43
N ILE A 70 -4.02 -3.81 -23.85
CA ILE A 70 -3.69 -3.56 -22.46
C ILE A 70 -4.68 -4.28 -21.52
N PHE A 71 -5.98 -4.18 -21.80
CA PHE A 71 -7.02 -4.78 -20.97
C PHE A 71 -7.29 -6.26 -21.29
N SER A 72 -6.86 -6.77 -22.45
CA SER A 72 -7.07 -8.18 -22.83
C SER A 72 -6.05 -9.18 -22.25
N ILE A 73 -4.99 -8.71 -21.60
CA ILE A 73 -3.99 -9.60 -20.99
C ILE A 73 -4.63 -10.38 -19.85
N ALA A 74 -4.61 -11.72 -19.92
CA ALA A 74 -5.28 -12.61 -18.98
C ALA A 74 -4.92 -12.32 -17.51
N ASP A 75 -3.66 -12.00 -17.23
CA ASP A 75 -3.22 -11.65 -15.88
C ASP A 75 -3.86 -10.36 -15.37
N ARG A 76 -4.07 -9.35 -16.24
CA ARG A 76 -4.77 -8.10 -15.88
C ARG A 76 -6.26 -8.34 -15.70
N VAL A 77 -6.88 -9.11 -16.59
CA VAL A 77 -8.29 -9.54 -16.46
C VAL A 77 -8.50 -10.23 -15.11
N ALA A 78 -7.59 -11.11 -14.72
CA ALA A 78 -7.66 -11.80 -13.43
C ALA A 78 -7.37 -10.86 -12.24
N ALA A 79 -6.29 -10.07 -12.31
CA ALA A 79 -5.87 -9.15 -11.25
C ALA A 79 -6.95 -8.12 -10.91
N TYR A 80 -7.63 -7.58 -11.93
CA TYR A 80 -8.63 -6.53 -11.77
C TYR A 80 -10.00 -7.03 -11.32
N GLN A 81 -10.20 -8.36 -11.25
CA GLN A 81 -11.51 -8.94 -10.95
C GLN A 81 -11.50 -9.91 -9.77
N TYR A 82 -10.52 -10.81 -9.65
CA TYR A 82 -10.64 -11.92 -8.71
C TYR A 82 -9.34 -12.48 -8.14
N ARG A 83 -8.19 -12.25 -8.79
CA ARG A 83 -6.91 -12.87 -8.38
C ARG A 83 -6.53 -12.54 -6.93
N PRO A 84 -6.72 -11.30 -6.42
CA PRO A 84 -6.40 -11.01 -5.03
C PRO A 84 -7.17 -11.87 -4.02
N ARG A 85 -8.48 -12.06 -4.23
CA ARG A 85 -9.30 -12.98 -3.44
C ARG A 85 -8.73 -14.40 -3.49
N ASP A 86 -8.42 -14.90 -4.69
CA ASP A 86 -7.94 -16.28 -4.86
C ASP A 86 -6.62 -16.50 -4.14
N ALA A 87 -5.68 -15.56 -4.26
CA ALA A 87 -4.42 -15.63 -3.54
C ALA A 87 -4.62 -15.62 -2.02
N ILE A 88 -5.53 -14.78 -1.50
CA ILE A 88 -5.87 -14.79 -0.06
C ILE A 88 -6.49 -16.13 0.37
N SER A 89 -7.31 -16.76 -0.47
CA SER A 89 -7.94 -18.05 -0.17
C SER A 89 -6.93 -19.19 0.00
N GLN A 90 -5.77 -19.08 -0.64
CA GLN A 90 -4.70 -20.09 -0.58
C GLN A 90 -3.76 -19.88 0.63
N MET A 91 -3.91 -18.80 1.38
CA MET A 91 -3.10 -18.58 2.58
C MET A 91 -3.59 -19.43 3.74
N THR A 92 -2.66 -20.15 4.35
CA THR A 92 -2.91 -21.07 5.47
C THR A 92 -2.88 -20.41 6.85
N GLY A 93 -2.35 -19.19 6.97
CA GLY A 93 -2.27 -18.47 8.25
C GLY A 93 -3.60 -17.87 8.67
N ASN A 94 -3.96 -18.03 9.95
CA ASN A 94 -5.21 -17.49 10.52
C ASN A 94 -5.28 -15.95 10.52
N ASP A 95 -4.14 -15.28 10.45
CA ASP A 95 -4.03 -13.82 10.36
C ASP A 95 -3.52 -13.34 9.00
N ALA A 96 -3.48 -14.23 8.01
CA ALA A 96 -2.96 -13.91 6.69
C ALA A 96 -4.00 -13.12 5.89
N GLY A 97 -3.55 -12.04 5.24
CA GLY A 97 -4.38 -11.17 4.43
C GLY A 97 -3.52 -10.29 3.54
N ALA A 98 -4.15 -9.34 2.87
CA ALA A 98 -3.49 -8.42 1.97
C ALA A 98 -4.21 -7.08 1.88
N GLN A 99 -3.51 -6.09 1.36
CA GLN A 99 -4.10 -4.84 0.92
C GLN A 99 -4.17 -4.80 -0.61
N VAL A 100 -5.14 -4.07 -1.14
CA VAL A 100 -5.24 -3.73 -2.56
C VAL A 100 -5.46 -2.24 -2.67
N THR A 101 -4.69 -1.57 -3.51
CA THR A 101 -5.04 -0.23 -4.00
C THR A 101 -5.55 -0.37 -5.42
N TYR A 102 -6.63 0.32 -5.73
CA TYR A 102 -7.32 0.21 -7.01
C TYR A 102 -7.84 1.59 -7.38
N SER A 103 -7.17 2.31 -8.28
CA SER A 103 -7.51 3.72 -8.51
C SER A 103 -8.88 3.96 -9.14
N GLY A 104 -9.31 5.22 -9.08
CA GLY A 104 -10.55 5.67 -9.71
C GLY A 104 -10.56 5.51 -11.23
N GLY A 105 -9.44 5.82 -11.88
CA GLY A 105 -9.27 5.59 -13.32
C GLY A 105 -9.50 4.13 -13.68
N LEU A 106 -8.88 3.21 -12.92
CA LEU A 106 -9.09 1.79 -13.13
C LEU A 106 -10.53 1.35 -12.84
N ILE A 107 -11.17 1.86 -11.77
CA ILE A 107 -12.57 1.56 -11.45
C ILE A 107 -13.46 1.89 -12.64
N ARG A 108 -13.33 3.09 -13.21
CA ARG A 108 -14.15 3.52 -14.35
C ARG A 108 -13.91 2.64 -15.57
N ASN A 109 -12.65 2.33 -15.86
CA ASN A 109 -12.30 1.50 -17.01
C ASN A 109 -12.86 0.09 -16.89
N VAL A 110 -12.66 -0.58 -15.77
CA VAL A 110 -13.14 -1.96 -15.56
C VAL A 110 -14.66 -2.01 -15.46
N TYR A 111 -15.29 -1.03 -14.81
CA TYR A 111 -16.74 -0.89 -14.83
C TYR A 111 -17.28 -0.77 -16.26
N SER A 112 -16.69 0.11 -17.09
CA SER A 112 -17.13 0.28 -18.49
C SER A 112 -17.00 -1.01 -19.31
N LEU A 113 -15.93 -1.78 -19.12
CA LEU A 113 -15.75 -3.05 -19.82
C LEU A 113 -16.73 -4.13 -19.32
N GLY A 114 -16.98 -4.17 -18.01
CA GLY A 114 -17.89 -5.12 -17.36
C GLY A 114 -19.36 -4.90 -17.75
N GLU A 115 -19.81 -3.64 -17.82
CA GLU A 115 -21.17 -3.29 -18.27
C GLU A 115 -21.43 -3.77 -19.71
N HIS A 116 -20.40 -3.82 -20.53
CA HIS A 116 -20.46 -4.26 -21.93
C HIS A 116 -20.05 -5.73 -22.15
N GLY A 117 -19.71 -6.47 -21.09
CA GLY A 117 -19.24 -7.86 -21.21
C GLY A 117 -17.99 -8.01 -22.10
N SER A 118 -17.13 -6.99 -22.13
CA SER A 118 -16.01 -6.88 -23.06
C SER A 118 -14.71 -7.41 -22.47
N LEU A 119 -13.82 -7.96 -23.32
CA LEU A 119 -12.47 -8.42 -22.96
C LEU A 119 -12.38 -9.40 -21.76
N GLY A 120 -13.48 -10.08 -21.42
CA GLY A 120 -13.56 -10.99 -20.27
C GLY A 120 -13.84 -10.31 -18.92
N TYR A 121 -14.25 -9.03 -18.93
CA TYR A 121 -14.73 -8.33 -17.75
C TYR A 121 -16.22 -8.60 -17.51
N SER A 122 -16.57 -8.93 -16.27
CA SER A 122 -17.94 -9.20 -15.83
C SER A 122 -18.62 -7.93 -15.31
N SER A 123 -19.95 -7.83 -15.43
CA SER A 123 -20.73 -6.80 -14.73
C SER A 123 -20.62 -6.91 -13.20
N SER A 124 -20.20 -8.06 -12.68
CA SER A 124 -19.89 -8.33 -11.27
C SER A 124 -18.39 -8.34 -10.94
N TRP A 125 -17.57 -7.64 -11.72
CA TRP A 125 -16.10 -7.61 -11.62
C TRP A 125 -15.55 -7.34 -10.21
N ASN A 126 -16.26 -6.57 -9.38
CA ASN A 126 -15.84 -6.20 -8.02
C ASN A 126 -16.23 -7.23 -6.94
N SER A 127 -17.10 -8.19 -7.26
CA SER A 127 -17.70 -9.11 -6.28
C SER A 127 -16.69 -9.96 -5.51
N ALA A 128 -15.57 -10.32 -6.14
CA ALA A 128 -14.52 -11.09 -5.47
C ALA A 128 -13.81 -10.28 -4.38
N PHE A 129 -13.58 -8.99 -4.63
CA PHE A 129 -13.01 -8.08 -3.63
C PHE A 129 -13.99 -7.91 -2.47
N GLN A 130 -15.27 -7.67 -2.75
CA GLN A 130 -16.31 -7.57 -1.71
C GLN A 130 -16.39 -8.84 -0.85
N THR A 131 -16.30 -10.02 -1.49
CA THR A 131 -16.26 -11.32 -0.80
C THR A 131 -15.05 -11.42 0.13
N ALA A 132 -13.84 -11.15 -0.38
CA ALA A 132 -12.61 -11.25 0.41
C ALA A 132 -12.54 -10.24 1.56
N ARG A 133 -13.12 -9.04 1.40
CA ARG A 133 -13.26 -8.06 2.49
C ARG A 133 -14.11 -8.60 3.63
N GLY A 134 -15.07 -9.48 3.35
CA GLY A 134 -15.91 -10.13 4.34
C GLY A 134 -15.21 -11.24 5.13
N TRP A 135 -14.04 -11.70 4.69
CA TRP A 135 -13.26 -12.70 5.43
C TRP A 135 -12.49 -12.05 6.57
N THR A 136 -12.38 -12.74 7.70
CA THR A 136 -11.75 -12.20 8.90
C THR A 136 -10.52 -12.99 9.33
N THR A 137 -9.54 -12.29 9.89
CA THR A 137 -8.44 -12.85 10.66
C THR A 137 -8.93 -13.38 12.00
N SER A 138 -8.07 -14.09 12.76
CA SER A 138 -8.41 -14.55 14.11
C SER A 138 -8.77 -13.41 15.06
N GLY A 139 -8.22 -12.21 14.82
CA GLY A 139 -8.54 -10.97 15.55
C GLY A 139 -9.75 -10.21 15.02
N GLY A 140 -10.55 -10.78 14.12
CA GLY A 140 -11.77 -10.15 13.58
C GLY A 140 -11.52 -9.01 12.59
N ARG A 141 -10.29 -8.83 12.10
CA ARG A 141 -9.95 -7.82 11.09
C ARG A 141 -10.19 -8.36 9.67
N PRO A 142 -10.55 -7.54 8.68
CA PRO A 142 -10.67 -7.99 7.30
C PRO A 142 -9.38 -8.64 6.79
N ARG A 143 -9.48 -9.76 6.07
CA ARG A 143 -8.33 -10.38 5.38
C ARG A 143 -7.98 -9.68 4.07
N LEU A 144 -8.89 -8.88 3.53
CA LEU A 144 -8.62 -7.96 2.44
C LEU A 144 -9.03 -6.55 2.85
N GLU A 145 -8.10 -5.60 2.70
CA GLU A 145 -8.39 -4.18 2.83
C GLU A 145 -8.19 -3.47 1.49
N MET A 146 -9.21 -2.73 1.05
CA MET A 146 -9.08 -1.85 -0.11
C MET A 146 -8.55 -0.51 0.39
N THR A 147 -7.24 -0.29 0.31
CA THR A 147 -6.61 0.94 0.80
C THR A 147 -6.98 2.12 -0.09
N ILE A 148 -7.18 3.29 0.51
CA ILE A 148 -7.43 4.53 -0.23
C ILE A 148 -6.16 4.94 -0.96
N ILE A 149 -6.33 5.40 -2.20
CA ILE A 149 -5.29 5.94 -3.07
C ILE A 149 -5.84 7.22 -3.70
N PRO A 150 -5.01 8.21 -4.12
CA PRO A 150 -5.51 9.33 -4.92
C PRO A 150 -6.33 8.81 -6.11
N TYR A 151 -7.58 9.28 -6.26
CA TYR A 151 -8.51 8.73 -7.25
C TYR A 151 -7.96 8.77 -8.68
N HIS A 152 -7.24 9.84 -9.03
CA HIS A 152 -6.58 10.00 -10.32
C HIS A 152 -5.08 9.65 -10.29
N HIS A 153 -4.62 8.90 -9.29
CA HIS A 153 -3.21 8.48 -9.12
C HIS A 153 -2.23 9.66 -9.12
N SER A 154 -2.64 10.78 -8.54
CA SER A 154 -1.76 11.94 -8.39
C SER A 154 -0.60 11.65 -7.42
N LEU A 155 0.60 12.14 -7.76
CA LEU A 155 1.72 12.16 -6.81
C LEU A 155 1.40 13.17 -5.70
N ALA A 156 0.86 12.66 -4.60
CA ALA A 156 0.30 13.42 -3.49
C ALA A 156 1.11 14.65 -3.03
N PRO A 157 2.45 14.60 -2.90
CA PRO A 157 3.23 15.77 -2.44
C PRO A 157 3.49 16.82 -3.53
N LEU A 158 3.13 16.53 -4.79
CA LEU A 158 3.37 17.42 -5.95
C LEU A 158 2.12 18.16 -6.42
N VAL A 159 0.96 17.88 -5.82
CA VAL A 159 -0.30 18.56 -6.13
C VAL A 159 -0.70 19.52 -5.01
N ASP A 160 -1.57 20.48 -5.33
CA ASP A 160 -2.14 21.38 -4.35
C ASP A 160 -2.94 20.62 -3.27
N ARG A 161 -2.95 21.15 -2.05
CA ARG A 161 -3.69 20.59 -0.91
C ARG A 161 -5.15 20.30 -1.24
N GLU A 162 -5.83 21.24 -1.88
CA GLU A 162 -7.25 21.12 -2.22
C GLU A 162 -7.47 20.10 -3.34
N VAL A 163 -6.49 19.92 -4.23
CA VAL A 163 -6.51 18.86 -5.24
C VAL A 163 -6.41 17.49 -4.56
N LEU A 164 -5.39 17.27 -3.71
CA LEU A 164 -5.24 16.00 -2.99
C LEU A 164 -6.47 15.67 -2.14
N LYS A 165 -7.00 16.66 -1.41
CA LYS A 165 -8.20 16.50 -0.58
C LYS A 165 -9.38 16.02 -1.41
N LYS A 166 -9.65 16.67 -2.55
CA LYS A 166 -10.73 16.27 -3.46
C LYS A 166 -10.48 14.89 -4.05
N ASP A 167 -9.24 14.57 -4.41
CA ASP A 167 -8.89 13.25 -4.96
C ASP A 167 -9.20 12.13 -3.97
N ILE A 168 -8.90 12.33 -2.69
CA ILE A 168 -9.25 11.41 -1.61
C ILE A 168 -10.77 11.34 -1.44
N GLN A 169 -11.45 12.49 -1.36
CA GLN A 169 -12.90 12.54 -1.12
C GLN A 169 -13.71 11.90 -2.26
N ILE A 170 -13.27 12.03 -3.51
CA ILE A 170 -13.89 11.35 -4.65
C ILE A 170 -13.78 9.83 -4.46
N TYR A 171 -12.59 9.33 -4.09
CA TYR A 171 -12.39 7.91 -3.80
C TYR A 171 -13.30 7.41 -2.68
N GLN A 172 -13.37 8.16 -1.57
CA GLN A 172 -14.25 7.85 -0.44
C GLN A 172 -15.72 7.83 -0.84
N SER A 173 -16.14 8.77 -1.72
CA SER A 173 -17.54 8.85 -2.16
C SER A 173 -17.99 7.63 -2.96
N VAL A 174 -17.10 7.04 -3.77
CA VAL A 174 -17.43 5.83 -4.56
C VAL A 174 -17.20 4.54 -3.79
N TYR A 175 -16.37 4.57 -2.74
CA TYR A 175 -15.89 3.39 -2.03
C TYR A 175 -17.00 2.40 -1.65
N GLY A 176 -18.06 2.88 -0.99
CA GLY A 176 -19.14 2.02 -0.51
C GLY A 176 -19.91 1.33 -1.64
N SER A 177 -20.09 2.02 -2.77
CA SER A 177 -20.78 1.47 -3.95
C SER A 177 -19.92 0.43 -4.69
N VAL A 178 -18.60 0.60 -4.71
CA VAL A 178 -17.68 -0.28 -5.43
C VAL A 178 -17.24 -1.45 -4.56
N TRP A 179 -16.86 -1.21 -3.31
CA TRP A 179 -16.22 -2.20 -2.43
C TRP A 179 -17.14 -2.71 -1.31
N GLY A 180 -18.36 -2.18 -1.20
CA GLY A 180 -19.31 -2.48 -0.12
C GLY A 180 -19.05 -1.66 1.15
N SER A 181 -20.10 -1.51 1.97
CA SER A 181 -20.08 -0.74 3.22
C SER A 181 -19.74 -1.55 4.48
N THR A 182 -19.71 -2.89 4.36
CA THR A 182 -19.33 -3.82 5.43
C THR A 182 -18.24 -4.77 4.93
N PRO A 183 -17.06 -4.83 5.57
CA PRO A 183 -16.60 -3.99 6.68
C PRO A 183 -16.49 -2.51 6.29
N ALA A 184 -16.27 -1.64 7.28
CA ALA A 184 -16.13 -0.21 7.05
C ALA A 184 -15.01 0.12 6.05
N GLN A 185 -15.08 1.33 5.47
CA GLN A 185 -14.04 1.86 4.59
C GLN A 185 -12.67 1.87 5.28
N SER A 186 -11.61 1.62 4.51
CA SER A 186 -10.23 1.74 4.98
C SER A 186 -9.93 3.14 5.52
N THR A 187 -9.11 3.21 6.57
CA THR A 187 -8.48 4.45 7.05
C THR A 187 -7.02 4.55 6.65
N GLY A 188 -6.56 3.64 5.79
CA GLY A 188 -5.22 3.60 5.24
C GLY A 188 -5.11 4.34 3.93
N PHE A 189 -3.96 4.95 3.70
CA PHE A 189 -3.65 5.65 2.46
C PHE A 189 -2.35 5.15 1.83
N PHE A 190 -2.42 4.82 0.55
CA PHE A 190 -1.27 4.54 -0.29
C PHE A 190 -0.93 5.78 -1.13
N PRO A 191 0.21 6.44 -0.87
CA PRO A 191 0.71 7.49 -1.76
C PRO A 191 1.09 6.86 -3.10
N ALA A 192 0.57 7.37 -4.21
CA ALA A 192 0.92 6.88 -5.55
C ALA A 192 2.45 6.83 -5.73
N GLU A 193 2.96 5.73 -6.29
CA GLU A 193 4.40 5.45 -6.43
C GLU A 193 5.20 5.48 -5.11
N LEU A 194 4.52 5.25 -3.98
CA LEU A 194 5.06 5.44 -2.63
C LEU A 194 5.65 6.84 -2.39
N ALA A 195 5.19 7.85 -3.14
CA ALA A 195 5.63 9.23 -3.01
C ALA A 195 5.07 9.87 -1.72
N PHE A 196 5.63 9.47 -0.58
CA PHE A 196 5.28 10.02 0.72
C PHE A 196 6.08 11.29 1.04
N SER A 197 5.42 12.27 1.66
CA SER A 197 6.06 13.42 2.29
C SER A 197 5.22 13.85 3.49
N GLU A 198 5.85 14.26 4.59
CA GLU A 198 5.12 14.76 5.77
C GLU A 198 4.16 15.92 5.45
N ARG A 199 4.41 16.65 4.34
CA ARG A 199 3.53 17.72 3.84
C ARG A 199 2.09 17.27 3.59
N ILE A 200 1.85 15.99 3.29
CA ILE A 200 0.51 15.48 3.00
C ILE A 200 -0.24 15.09 4.28
N ILE A 201 0.44 14.90 5.41
CA ILE A 201 -0.17 14.43 6.68
C ILE A 201 -1.38 15.27 7.10
N PRO A 202 -1.34 16.62 7.06
CA PRO A 202 -2.51 17.41 7.44
C PRO A 202 -3.75 17.12 6.59
N VAL A 203 -3.56 16.88 5.28
CA VAL A 203 -4.67 16.58 4.35
C VAL A 203 -5.21 15.18 4.57
N LEU A 204 -4.33 14.21 4.83
CA LEU A 204 -4.71 12.85 5.19
C LEU A 204 -5.58 12.85 6.46
N ALA A 205 -5.13 13.54 7.51
CA ALA A 205 -5.86 13.66 8.77
C ALA A 205 -7.24 14.31 8.59
N GLU A 206 -7.35 15.38 7.79
CA GLU A 206 -8.64 16.01 7.45
C GLU A 206 -9.61 15.05 6.75
N CYS A 207 -9.09 14.10 5.98
CA CYS A 207 -9.89 13.09 5.29
C CYS A 207 -10.18 11.85 6.14
N GLY A 208 -9.78 11.84 7.42
CA GLY A 208 -9.98 10.69 8.31
C GLY A 208 -9.04 9.51 8.04
N ILE A 209 -7.95 9.74 7.33
CA ILE A 209 -6.87 8.75 7.16
C ILE A 209 -6.05 8.72 8.45
N THR A 210 -5.77 7.52 8.96
CA THR A 210 -5.08 7.31 10.23
C THR A 210 -3.73 6.62 10.08
N TRP A 211 -3.42 6.06 8.91
CA TRP A 211 -2.13 5.45 8.62
C TRP A 211 -1.81 5.52 7.12
N SER A 212 -0.52 5.47 6.76
CA SER A 212 -0.09 5.53 5.36
C SER A 212 1.13 4.65 5.11
N PHE A 213 1.27 4.16 3.88
CA PHE A 213 2.47 3.48 3.42
C PHE A 213 3.63 4.48 3.25
N VAL A 214 4.80 4.11 3.77
CA VAL A 214 6.05 4.85 3.62
C VAL A 214 7.12 3.88 3.12
N PRO A 215 7.96 4.26 2.14
CA PRO A 215 9.11 3.45 1.77
C PRO A 215 10.03 3.17 2.95
N SER A 216 10.42 1.92 3.18
CA SER A 216 11.36 1.53 4.23
C SER A 216 12.71 2.26 4.10
N ASN A 217 13.12 2.55 2.86
CA ASN A 217 14.38 3.26 2.62
C ASN A 217 14.30 4.72 3.09
N HIS A 218 13.13 5.36 3.04
CA HIS A 218 12.95 6.73 3.57
C HIS A 218 13.21 6.76 5.08
N VAL A 219 12.74 5.76 5.81
CA VAL A 219 13.01 5.62 7.25
C VAL A 219 14.48 5.28 7.51
N SER A 220 15.03 4.34 6.73
CA SER A 220 16.38 3.82 6.92
C SER A 220 17.46 4.88 6.66
N ARG A 221 17.22 5.77 5.70
CA ARG A 221 18.11 6.89 5.36
C ARG A 221 18.19 7.95 6.47
N CYS A 222 17.23 7.95 7.38
CA CYS A 222 17.24 8.79 8.58
C CYS A 222 18.04 8.18 9.74
N CYS A 223 18.64 7.00 9.60
CA CYS A 223 19.58 6.48 10.60
C CYS A 223 20.92 7.22 10.53
N GLU A 224 21.49 7.57 11.68
CA GLU A 224 22.78 8.29 11.79
C GLU A 224 23.92 7.61 11.02
N ASN A 225 23.95 6.27 11.01
CA ASN A 225 24.99 5.46 10.37
C ASN A 225 24.56 4.87 9.02
N PHE A 226 23.64 5.51 8.29
CA PHE A 226 23.19 5.04 6.98
C PHE A 226 24.39 4.77 6.03
N PRO A 227 24.54 3.55 5.48
CA PRO A 227 25.69 3.15 4.68
C PRO A 227 25.54 3.65 3.24
N LEU A 228 25.60 4.97 3.05
CA LEU A 228 25.41 5.60 1.74
C LEU A 228 26.43 5.09 0.72
N VAL A 229 25.93 4.49 -0.35
CA VAL A 229 26.68 4.19 -1.58
C VAL A 229 25.99 4.93 -2.72
N LEU A 230 26.69 5.83 -3.42
CA LEU A 230 26.12 6.62 -4.52
C LEU A 230 26.43 5.99 -5.87
N GLY A 231 25.52 6.17 -6.83
CA GLY A 231 25.70 5.79 -8.23
C GLY A 231 25.23 4.37 -8.55
N THR A 232 25.67 3.86 -9.71
CA THR A 232 25.25 2.54 -10.21
C THR A 232 25.55 1.44 -9.20
N GLY A 233 24.53 0.66 -8.83
CA GLY A 233 24.65 -0.37 -7.80
C GLY A 233 24.54 0.15 -6.37
N GLY A 234 24.20 1.42 -6.15
CA GLY A 234 23.88 2.01 -4.84
C GLY A 234 22.53 2.73 -4.84
N GLU A 235 22.43 3.79 -4.03
CA GLU A 235 21.30 4.70 -3.99
C GLU A 235 21.26 5.59 -5.24
N ASN A 236 20.11 5.63 -5.92
CA ASN A 236 19.83 6.51 -7.06
C ASN A 236 19.01 7.76 -6.66
N CYS A 237 18.96 8.07 -5.36
CA CYS A 237 18.35 9.29 -4.84
C CYS A 237 19.45 10.22 -4.32
N ASP A 238 19.11 11.48 -4.04
CA ASP A 238 20.03 12.43 -3.41
C ASP A 238 20.65 11.85 -2.13
N PRO A 239 21.83 12.29 -1.68
CA PRO A 239 22.36 11.90 -0.37
C PRO A 239 21.37 12.23 0.76
N PRO A 240 21.28 11.43 1.85
CA PRO A 240 20.48 11.78 3.01
C PRO A 240 20.88 13.14 3.57
N ASN A 241 19.88 13.95 3.90
CA ASN A 241 20.10 15.20 4.60
C ASN A 241 20.49 14.89 6.06
N LYS A 242 21.66 15.39 6.48
CA LYS A 242 22.18 15.16 7.84
C LYS A 242 21.23 15.66 8.94
N ALA A 243 20.42 16.67 8.66
CA ALA A 243 19.43 17.17 9.63
C ALA A 243 18.27 16.18 9.85
N ASP A 244 18.00 15.30 8.88
CA ASP A 244 16.94 14.30 8.96
C ASP A 244 17.45 12.98 9.56
N GLN A 245 18.76 12.84 9.80
CA GLN A 245 19.38 11.64 10.39
C GLN A 245 19.20 11.57 11.92
N ILE A 246 17.95 11.49 12.36
CA ILE A 246 17.56 11.48 13.77
C ILE A 246 17.22 10.09 14.32
N ASN A 247 17.15 9.07 13.46
CA ASN A 247 16.85 7.71 13.87
C ASN A 247 18.10 7.03 14.45
N PRO A 248 17.93 6.09 15.40
CA PRO A 248 19.05 5.35 15.97
C PRO A 248 19.90 4.66 14.90
N SER A 249 21.20 4.51 15.20
CA SER A 249 22.09 3.70 14.38
C SER A 249 21.61 2.25 14.25
N SER A 250 21.67 1.69 13.05
CA SER A 250 21.35 0.27 12.81
C SER A 250 22.59 -0.61 12.83
N ALA A 251 22.48 -1.79 13.46
CA ALA A 251 23.51 -2.82 13.44
C ALA A 251 23.43 -3.71 12.19
N HIS A 252 22.28 -3.75 11.50
CA HIS A 252 22.03 -4.64 10.38
C HIS A 252 21.39 -3.90 9.22
N TRP A 253 21.86 -4.23 8.02
CA TRP A 253 21.45 -3.61 6.76
C TRP A 253 21.12 -4.70 5.75
N PHE A 254 20.00 -4.55 5.06
CA PHE A 254 19.62 -5.39 3.94
C PHE A 254 19.67 -4.56 2.67
N SER A 255 20.37 -5.06 1.66
CA SER A 255 20.54 -4.39 0.37
C SER A 255 20.20 -5.38 -0.74
N LEU A 256 19.39 -4.95 -1.71
CA LEU A 256 19.00 -5.78 -2.85
C LEU A 256 19.14 -5.01 -4.15
N THR A 257 20.00 -5.49 -5.04
CA THR A 257 20.12 -4.94 -6.39
C THR A 257 18.90 -5.32 -7.22
N ILE A 258 18.29 -4.34 -7.87
CA ILE A 258 17.18 -4.56 -8.80
C ILE A 258 17.61 -4.28 -10.24
N ASP A 259 16.83 -4.80 -11.20
CA ASP A 259 17.05 -4.67 -12.64
C ASP A 259 17.12 -3.22 -13.15
N ARG A 260 16.60 -2.25 -12.37
CA ARG A 260 16.73 -0.81 -12.60
C ARG A 260 18.13 -0.23 -12.28
N GLY A 261 19.08 -1.06 -11.85
CA GLY A 261 20.47 -0.66 -11.62
C GLY A 261 20.73 0.11 -10.32
N CYS A 262 19.76 0.15 -9.40
CA CYS A 262 19.93 0.63 -8.03
C CYS A 262 19.97 -0.54 -7.04
N THR A 263 20.51 -0.27 -5.85
CA THR A 263 20.56 -1.20 -4.72
C THR A 263 20.06 -0.47 -3.46
N PRO A 264 18.73 -0.34 -3.30
CA PRO A 264 18.15 0.24 -2.09
C PRO A 264 18.64 -0.51 -0.85
N THR A 265 18.90 0.24 0.22
CA THR A 265 19.38 -0.31 1.48
C THR A 265 18.46 0.04 2.64
N ASP A 266 18.04 -0.98 3.38
CA ASP A 266 17.11 -0.87 4.51
C ASP A 266 17.77 -1.28 5.83
N ALA A 267 17.49 -0.53 6.89
CA ALA A 267 17.85 -0.88 8.26
C ALA A 267 16.92 -2.00 8.74
N VAL A 268 17.45 -3.16 9.11
CA VAL A 268 16.62 -4.30 9.55
C VAL A 268 16.81 -4.60 11.04
N PRO A 269 15.73 -4.84 11.80
CA PRO A 269 14.32 -4.83 11.39
C PRO A 269 13.68 -3.43 11.34
N PHE A 270 14.41 -2.38 11.75
CA PHE A 270 13.86 -1.05 12.04
C PHE A 270 12.99 -0.46 10.92
N GLY A 271 13.47 -0.41 9.68
CA GLY A 271 12.73 0.13 8.53
C GLY A 271 11.56 -0.73 8.04
N PHE A 272 11.39 -1.94 8.59
CA PHE A 272 10.26 -2.84 8.28
C PHE A 272 9.20 -2.87 9.39
N GLN A 273 9.31 -1.98 10.37
CA GLN A 273 8.33 -1.87 11.45
C GLN A 273 7.38 -0.69 11.21
N PRO A 274 6.16 -0.73 11.78
CA PRO A 274 5.33 0.47 11.84
C PRO A 274 6.01 1.58 12.67
N HIS A 275 5.89 2.82 12.19
CA HIS A 275 6.37 4.02 12.88
C HIS A 275 5.17 4.92 13.25
N TYR A 276 5.24 5.58 14.41
CA TYR A 276 4.14 6.33 15.04
C TYR A 276 4.62 7.61 15.72
#